data_AF-A0ABD3MFC2-F1
#
_entry.id   AF-A0ABD3MFC2-F1
#
_cell.length_a   1.000
_cell.length_b   1.000
_cell.length_c   1.000
_cell.angle_alpha   90.00
_cell.angle_beta   90.00
_cell.angle_gamma   90.00
#
_symmetry.space_group_name_H-M   'P 1'
#
loop_
_entity.id
_entity.type
_entity.pdbx_description
1 polymer ?
#
loop_
_entity_poly.entity_id
_entity_poly.type
_entity_poly.pdbx_seq_one_letter_code
_entity_poly.pdbx_strand_id
1 'polypeptide(L)'
;MKGTGSQVVFAVVATTLASSSFGNGGVVVVNAFNSFFSAPLKPPAATSSSPPPPPSRINTESWLDVLSYNDDADKSTPSFDVLAKTIEYANCKDYDTILSYYSDDYVFRGPIIGPITGEDVRKTQEGFKITSAYPDLQTRPFGFTIDPDNPYRCYFFERWEGTNTESVQIGPATLPPTNAGVKLPTHIMSIHWTPEGKIKYTCLSSPLDRFEGTTKGAGAVFGLLVGAGLDAGNASVGDALLRLQQRFIHIIGGFGRNWSLEKDIPSWWKSKARGADPNDI
;
A
#
# COMPACT_ATOMS: atom_id res chain seq x y z
N MET A 1 26.77 -5.30 -25.03
CA MET A 1 26.39 -4.00 -24.43
C MET A 1 25.36 -4.28 -23.35
N LYS A 2 25.73 -4.13 -22.06
CA LYS A 2 24.81 -4.30 -20.93
C LYS A 2 24.25 -2.92 -20.58
N GLY A 3 22.96 -2.71 -20.84
CA GLY A 3 22.25 -1.50 -20.41
C GLY A 3 21.94 -1.59 -18.92
N THR A 4 22.53 -0.71 -18.13
CA THR A 4 22.16 -0.45 -16.73
C THR A 4 20.85 0.33 -16.71
N GLY A 5 19.72 -0.38 -16.75
CA GLY A 5 18.40 0.20 -16.51
C GLY A 5 18.12 0.23 -15.02
N SER A 6 18.12 1.42 -14.41
CA SER A 6 17.68 1.63 -13.03
C SER A 6 16.17 1.33 -12.94
N GLN A 7 15.73 0.57 -11.94
CA GLN A 7 14.33 0.13 -11.77
C GLN A 7 13.57 1.07 -10.82
N VAL A 8 12.35 1.47 -11.16
CA VAL A 8 11.49 2.40 -10.40
C VAL A 8 10.68 1.66 -9.31
N VAL A 9 10.60 2.20 -8.09
CA VAL A 9 10.10 1.45 -6.91
C VAL A 9 9.35 2.30 -5.88
N PHE A 10 8.05 2.03 -5.64
CA PHE A 10 7.13 2.87 -4.84
C PHE A 10 7.23 2.75 -3.31
N ALA A 11 7.66 3.83 -2.64
CA ALA A 11 8.09 3.84 -1.25
C ALA A 11 7.49 4.92 -0.36
N VAL A 12 7.25 4.60 0.93
CA VAL A 12 7.25 5.54 2.06
C VAL A 12 7.62 4.80 3.37
N VAL A 13 8.26 5.46 4.35
CA VAL A 13 8.77 4.83 5.59
C VAL A 13 8.00 5.23 6.86
N ALA A 14 7.90 4.27 7.79
CA ALA A 14 7.70 4.45 9.22
C ALA A 14 9.04 4.34 9.97
N THR A 15 9.37 5.32 10.81
CA THR A 15 10.60 5.29 11.62
C THR A 15 10.28 4.75 13.01
N THR A 16 10.78 3.57 13.35
CA THR A 16 10.79 3.05 14.73
C THR A 16 12.01 3.63 15.45
N LEU A 17 11.79 4.46 16.47
CA LEU A 17 12.84 4.84 17.42
C LEU A 17 13.13 3.63 18.31
N ALA A 18 14.25 2.96 18.07
CA ALA A 18 14.75 1.91 18.95
C ALA A 18 15.24 2.54 20.27
N SER A 19 14.51 2.31 21.37
CA SER A 19 15.05 2.47 22.71
C SER A 19 15.76 1.18 23.12
N SER A 20 17.09 1.20 23.26
CA SER A 20 17.87 0.06 23.73
C SER A 20 18.01 0.05 25.27
N SER A 21 17.82 -1.15 25.83
CA SER A 21 18.41 -1.71 27.07
C SER A 21 17.95 -1.21 28.45
N PHE A 22 17.19 -2.07 29.16
CA PHE A 22 17.47 -2.68 30.49
C PHE A 22 16.47 -3.86 30.60
N GLY A 23 16.66 -5.06 31.15
CA GLY A 23 17.70 -5.78 31.87
C GLY A 23 17.08 -7.16 32.21
N ASN A 24 17.91 -8.15 32.54
CA ASN A 24 17.58 -9.54 32.88
C ASN A 24 16.30 -9.79 33.70
N GLY A 25 15.58 -10.88 33.38
CA GLY A 25 14.88 -11.67 34.41
C GLY A 25 13.69 -12.51 33.94
N GLY A 26 13.84 -13.84 33.96
CA GLY A 26 12.83 -14.75 34.53
C GLY A 26 11.69 -15.25 33.64
N VAL A 27 11.73 -16.55 33.35
CA VAL A 27 10.63 -17.39 32.82
C VAL A 27 9.47 -17.47 33.81
N VAL A 28 8.21 -17.39 33.34
CA VAL A 28 7.08 -18.16 33.90
C VAL A 28 6.09 -18.53 32.79
N VAL A 29 5.95 -19.84 32.55
CA VAL A 29 4.84 -20.47 31.81
C VAL A 29 3.71 -20.73 32.80
N VAL A 30 2.48 -20.29 32.54
CA VAL A 30 1.29 -20.81 33.23
C VAL A 30 0.17 -21.09 32.23
N ASN A 31 -0.06 -22.39 32.00
CA ASN A 31 -1.32 -22.93 31.53
C ASN A 31 -2.40 -22.71 32.58
N ALA A 32 -3.58 -22.24 32.18
CA ALA A 32 -4.79 -22.41 32.98
C ALA A 32 -6.01 -22.61 32.05
N PHE A 33 -6.22 -23.87 31.69
CA PHE A 33 -7.48 -24.41 31.21
C PHE A 33 -8.40 -24.64 32.43
N ASN A 34 -9.69 -24.34 32.25
CA ASN A 34 -10.85 -24.85 32.99
C ASN A 34 -10.86 -24.76 34.52
N SER A 35 -11.70 -23.86 35.04
CA SER A 35 -12.81 -24.26 35.94
C SER A 35 -13.53 -23.02 36.50
N PHE A 36 -14.75 -22.74 36.04
CA PHE A 36 -15.76 -22.15 36.94
C PHE A 36 -17.11 -22.81 36.69
N PHE A 37 -17.68 -23.25 37.81
CA PHE A 37 -18.75 -24.22 37.95
C PHE A 37 -20.13 -23.70 37.55
N SER A 38 -20.93 -24.64 37.04
CA SER A 38 -22.34 -24.88 37.31
C SER A 38 -23.06 -23.84 38.19
N ALA A 39 -23.80 -22.95 37.55
CA ALA A 39 -25.00 -22.34 38.14
C ALA A 39 -26.23 -22.86 37.37
N PRO A 40 -27.36 -23.15 38.05
CA PRO A 40 -28.57 -23.61 37.38
C PRO A 40 -29.08 -22.48 36.47
N LEU A 41 -29.20 -22.77 35.17
CA LEU A 41 -29.75 -21.87 34.16
C LEU A 41 -31.21 -21.56 34.51
N LYS A 42 -31.46 -20.34 35.01
CA LYS A 42 -32.79 -19.75 35.02
C LYS A 42 -33.19 -19.53 33.56
N PRO A 43 -34.32 -20.06 33.06
CA PRO A 43 -34.73 -19.77 31.69
C PRO A 43 -34.94 -18.26 31.56
N PRO A 44 -34.33 -17.61 30.56
CA PRO A 44 -34.53 -16.18 30.38
C PRO A 44 -36.01 -15.94 30.10
N ALA A 45 -36.56 -14.91 30.73
CA ALA A 45 -37.88 -14.41 30.37
C ALA A 45 -37.88 -14.11 28.87
N ALA A 46 -38.91 -14.56 28.15
CA ALA A 46 -39.11 -14.26 26.75
C ALA A 46 -39.38 -12.76 26.59
N THR A 47 -38.31 -11.96 26.55
CA THR A 47 -38.37 -10.60 26.06
C THR A 47 -38.50 -10.70 24.56
N SER A 48 -39.65 -10.29 24.03
CA SER A 48 -39.85 -10.03 22.60
C SER A 48 -38.97 -8.85 22.18
N SER A 49 -37.67 -9.07 22.06
CA SER A 49 -36.79 -8.11 21.40
C SER A 49 -36.99 -8.30 19.91
N SER A 50 -37.62 -7.33 19.27
CA SER A 50 -37.53 -7.17 17.81
C SER A 50 -36.06 -7.25 17.40
N PRO A 51 -35.73 -7.89 16.26
CA PRO A 51 -34.37 -7.95 15.78
C PRO A 51 -33.78 -6.55 15.73
N PRO A 52 -32.49 -6.37 16.08
CA PRO A 52 -31.84 -5.08 15.96
C PRO A 52 -32.04 -4.57 14.52
N PRO A 53 -32.29 -3.26 14.34
CA PRO A 53 -32.40 -2.70 13.00
C PRO A 53 -31.15 -3.11 12.21
N PRO A 54 -31.29 -3.47 10.92
CA PRO A 54 -30.13 -3.79 10.11
C PRO A 54 -29.13 -2.64 10.25
N PRO A 55 -27.82 -2.94 10.37
CA PRO A 55 -26.81 -1.89 10.46
C PRO A 55 -27.08 -0.86 9.37
N SER A 56 -27.01 0.43 9.74
CA SER A 56 -27.25 1.56 8.85
C SER A 56 -26.74 1.21 7.45
N ARG A 57 -27.67 1.15 6.49
CA ARG A 57 -27.45 0.59 5.15
C ARG A 57 -26.05 0.94 4.65
N ILE A 58 -25.24 -0.08 4.39
CA ILE A 58 -24.01 0.07 3.62
C ILE A 58 -24.41 0.85 2.36
N ASN A 59 -23.71 1.96 2.09
CA ASN A 59 -23.96 2.73 0.88
C ASN A 59 -23.88 1.78 -0.32
N THR A 60 -24.94 1.72 -1.13
CA THR A 60 -25.01 0.79 -2.25
C THR A 60 -24.18 1.25 -3.44
N GLU A 61 -23.79 2.52 -3.47
CA GLU A 61 -22.92 3.08 -4.50
C GLU A 61 -21.47 3.02 -4.05
N SER A 62 -20.62 2.43 -4.88
CA SER A 62 -19.19 2.46 -4.65
C SER A 62 -18.69 3.86 -5.00
N TRP A 63 -17.93 4.49 -4.11
CA TRP A 63 -17.40 5.81 -4.41
C TRP A 63 -16.38 5.79 -5.56
N LEU A 64 -15.90 4.62 -5.99
CA LEU A 64 -15.03 4.45 -7.16
C LEU A 64 -15.81 4.44 -8.48
N ASP A 65 -17.14 4.46 -8.45
CA ASP A 65 -17.97 4.41 -9.67
C ASP A 65 -17.77 5.66 -10.56
N VAL A 66 -17.28 6.77 -9.98
CA VAL A 66 -16.80 7.96 -10.72
C VAL A 66 -15.66 7.63 -11.69
N LEU A 67 -14.94 6.52 -11.51
CA LEU A 67 -13.87 6.07 -12.40
C LEU A 67 -14.33 5.03 -13.42
N SER A 68 -15.64 4.70 -13.47
CA SER A 68 -16.19 3.75 -14.44
C SER A 68 -16.62 4.40 -15.75
N TYR A 69 -17.01 5.69 -15.70
CA TYR A 69 -17.53 6.45 -16.84
C TYR A 69 -18.78 5.84 -17.49
N ASN A 70 -19.45 4.92 -16.81
CA ASN A 70 -20.61 4.18 -17.33
C ASN A 70 -21.81 5.09 -17.66
N ASP A 71 -21.94 6.23 -16.97
CA ASP A 71 -23.03 7.20 -17.18
C ASP A 71 -22.80 8.13 -18.39
N ASP A 72 -21.62 8.07 -19.02
CA ASP A 72 -21.27 8.88 -20.18
C ASP A 72 -21.22 7.98 -21.42
N ALA A 73 -22.25 8.08 -22.27
CA ALA A 73 -22.39 7.21 -23.45
C ALA A 73 -21.16 7.26 -24.38
N ASP A 74 -20.51 8.43 -24.50
CA ASP A 74 -19.33 8.63 -25.36
C ASP A 74 -18.04 8.07 -24.71
N LYS A 75 -18.07 7.81 -23.40
CA LYS A 75 -16.92 7.35 -22.62
C LYS A 75 -17.14 6.02 -21.91
N SER A 76 -18.26 5.36 -22.13
CA SER A 76 -18.58 4.07 -21.50
C SER A 76 -17.74 2.91 -22.04
N THR A 77 -17.09 3.10 -23.19
CA THR A 77 -16.20 2.12 -23.82
C THR A 77 -14.82 2.74 -24.10
N PRO A 78 -13.72 2.11 -23.64
CA PRO A 78 -12.37 2.56 -23.95
C PRO A 78 -12.09 2.67 -25.44
N SER A 79 -11.50 3.80 -25.86
CA SER A 79 -11.03 4.04 -27.24
C SER A 79 -9.67 3.41 -27.54
N PHE A 80 -9.07 2.72 -26.56
CA PHE A 80 -7.76 2.08 -26.62
C PHE A 80 -7.80 0.72 -25.90
N ASP A 81 -6.84 -0.14 -26.18
CA ASP A 81 -6.68 -1.42 -25.48
C ASP A 81 -6.11 -1.21 -24.07
N VAL A 82 -7.00 -1.22 -23.08
CA VAL A 82 -6.67 -1.03 -21.66
C VAL A 82 -5.71 -2.10 -21.15
N LEU A 83 -5.85 -3.35 -21.61
CA LEU A 83 -5.02 -4.47 -21.17
C LEU A 83 -3.60 -4.31 -21.69
N ALA A 84 -3.45 -4.11 -23.01
CA ALA A 84 -2.14 -3.93 -23.64
C ALA A 84 -1.41 -2.71 -23.05
N LYS A 85 -2.12 -1.60 -22.86
CA LYS A 85 -1.55 -0.37 -22.28
C LYS A 85 -1.15 -0.54 -20.81
N THR A 86 -1.90 -1.34 -20.04
CA THR A 86 -1.52 -1.68 -18.65
C THR A 86 -0.27 -2.56 -18.62
N ILE A 87 -0.15 -3.53 -19.54
CA ILE A 87 1.05 -4.36 -19.66
C ILE A 87 2.28 -3.49 -20.01
N GLU A 88 2.12 -2.54 -20.94
CA GLU A 88 3.18 -1.58 -21.27
C GLU A 88 3.61 -0.78 -20.03
N TYR A 89 2.66 -0.11 -19.38
CA TYR A 89 2.89 0.68 -18.17
C TYR A 89 3.56 -0.12 -17.05
N ALA A 90 3.07 -1.33 -16.75
CA ALA A 90 3.59 -2.16 -15.67
C ALA A 90 5.04 -2.62 -15.90
N ASN A 91 5.50 -2.64 -17.16
CA ASN A 91 6.87 -2.96 -17.52
C ASN A 91 7.75 -1.71 -17.71
N CYS A 92 7.20 -0.50 -17.65
CA CYS A 92 7.99 0.73 -17.69
C CYS A 92 8.92 0.81 -16.47
N LYS A 93 10.20 1.10 -16.73
CA LYS A 93 11.23 1.26 -15.69
C LYS A 93 11.81 2.66 -15.63
N ASP A 94 11.38 3.55 -16.51
CA ASP A 94 11.83 4.94 -16.57
C ASP A 94 10.81 5.85 -15.88
N TYR A 95 11.29 6.72 -14.97
CA TYR A 95 10.43 7.58 -14.16
C TYR A 95 9.67 8.60 -14.97
N ASP A 96 10.33 9.27 -15.91
CA ASP A 96 9.70 10.35 -16.67
C ASP A 96 8.65 9.76 -17.63
N THR A 97 8.92 8.56 -18.17
CA THR A 97 7.93 7.77 -18.91
C THR A 97 6.74 7.39 -18.02
N ILE A 98 6.97 6.85 -16.82
CA ILE A 98 5.89 6.50 -15.87
C ILE A 98 5.04 7.72 -15.52
N LEU A 99 5.66 8.87 -15.23
CA LEU A 99 4.93 10.10 -14.92
C LEU A 99 4.10 10.58 -16.10
N SER A 100 4.57 10.36 -17.33
CA SER A 100 3.80 10.71 -18.53
C SER A 100 2.49 9.91 -18.65
N TYR A 101 2.36 8.76 -17.97
CA TYR A 101 1.12 8.00 -17.93
C TYR A 101 0.07 8.60 -16.99
N TYR A 102 0.46 9.40 -16.00
CA TYR A 102 -0.46 9.91 -14.98
C TYR A 102 -1.31 11.07 -15.51
N SER A 103 -2.56 11.14 -15.06
CA SER A 103 -3.39 12.34 -15.23
C SER A 103 -2.92 13.43 -14.25
N ASP A 104 -3.30 14.68 -14.53
CA ASP A 104 -2.97 15.81 -13.65
C ASP A 104 -3.55 15.64 -12.24
N ASP A 105 -4.65 14.89 -12.12
CA ASP A 105 -5.33 14.56 -10.87
C ASP A 105 -5.09 13.12 -10.40
N TYR A 106 -3.95 12.53 -10.74
CA TYR A 106 -3.58 11.18 -10.34
C TYR A 106 -3.44 11.01 -8.82
N VAL A 107 -3.92 9.87 -8.32
CA VAL A 107 -3.71 9.44 -6.93
C VAL A 107 -3.18 8.01 -6.86
N PHE A 108 -2.23 7.76 -5.96
CA PHE A 108 -1.86 6.43 -5.49
C PHE A 108 -2.40 6.18 -4.08
N ARG A 109 -2.89 4.96 -3.82
CA ARG A 109 -3.25 4.47 -2.48
C ARG A 109 -2.78 3.04 -2.30
N GLY A 110 -1.98 2.81 -1.26
CA GLY A 110 -1.74 1.50 -0.68
C GLY A 110 -2.47 1.37 0.67
N PRO A 111 -2.32 0.23 1.37
CA PRO A 111 -3.04 -0.01 2.64
C PRO A 111 -2.70 1.06 3.69
N ILE A 112 -1.42 1.38 3.83
CA ILE A 112 -0.91 2.31 4.84
C ILE A 112 -0.33 3.60 4.24
N ILE A 113 -0.40 3.77 2.91
CA ILE A 113 0.18 4.90 2.15
C ILE A 113 -0.89 5.55 1.29
N GLY A 114 -0.88 6.86 1.20
CA GLY A 114 -1.76 7.66 0.37
C GLY A 114 -2.97 8.23 1.11
N PRO A 115 -3.85 8.97 0.41
CA PRO A 115 -3.73 9.37 -0.99
C PRO A 115 -2.46 10.21 -1.25
N ILE A 116 -1.73 9.90 -2.32
CA ILE A 116 -0.49 10.58 -2.66
C ILE A 116 -0.41 10.82 -4.17
N THR A 117 0.02 12.02 -4.57
CA THR A 117 0.16 12.43 -5.98
C THR A 117 1.41 11.80 -6.61
N GLY A 118 1.48 11.80 -7.94
CA GLY A 118 2.63 11.26 -8.67
C GLY A 118 3.94 11.98 -8.33
N GLU A 119 3.87 13.30 -8.13
CA GLU A 119 5.03 14.11 -7.73
C GLU A 119 5.54 13.75 -6.33
N ASP A 120 4.65 13.64 -5.34
CA ASP A 120 5.04 13.29 -3.97
C ASP A 120 5.54 11.85 -3.88
N VAL A 121 4.97 10.94 -4.68
CA VAL A 121 5.51 9.58 -4.84
C VAL A 121 6.95 9.64 -5.33
N ARG A 122 7.25 10.38 -6.40
CA ARG A 122 8.62 10.51 -6.94
C ARG A 122 9.59 11.02 -5.89
N LYS A 123 9.26 12.15 -5.25
CA LYS A 123 10.11 12.76 -4.20
C LYS A 123 10.40 11.79 -3.07
N THR A 124 9.40 11.01 -2.68
CA THR A 124 9.55 10.05 -1.58
C THR A 124 10.47 8.88 -1.97
N GLN A 125 10.38 8.39 -3.21
CA GLN A 125 11.27 7.34 -3.72
C GLN A 125 12.72 7.81 -3.86
N GLU A 126 12.93 9.00 -4.43
CA GLU A 126 14.26 9.62 -4.54
C GLU A 126 14.90 9.77 -3.16
N GLY A 127 14.11 10.08 -2.14
CA GLY A 127 14.54 10.20 -0.76
C GLY A 127 15.16 8.93 -0.17
N PHE A 128 14.70 7.73 -0.54
CA PHE A 128 15.22 6.47 0.02
C PHE A 128 16.34 5.84 -0.77
N LYS A 129 16.54 6.26 -2.03
CA LYS A 129 17.52 5.68 -2.96
C LYS A 129 17.35 4.16 -3.18
N ILE A 130 16.11 3.67 -3.17
CA ILE A 130 15.82 2.22 -3.32
C ILE A 130 16.44 1.63 -4.58
N THR A 131 16.37 2.36 -5.69
CA THR A 131 16.89 1.92 -7.00
C THR A 131 18.41 1.70 -6.97
N SER A 132 19.13 2.52 -6.17
CA SER A 132 20.56 2.36 -5.94
C SER A 132 20.84 1.27 -4.90
N ALA A 133 20.01 1.19 -3.85
CA ALA A 133 20.11 0.20 -2.78
C ALA A 133 19.89 -1.25 -3.26
N TYR A 134 19.10 -1.43 -4.32
CA TYR A 134 18.75 -2.71 -4.93
C TYR A 134 18.95 -2.65 -6.46
N PRO A 135 20.21 -2.67 -6.95
CA PRO A 135 20.50 -2.46 -8.38
C PRO A 135 20.02 -3.60 -9.28
N ASP A 136 19.75 -4.78 -8.72
CA ASP A 136 19.23 -5.96 -9.40
C ASP A 136 17.72 -6.14 -9.25
N LEU A 137 17.02 -5.19 -8.60
CA LEU A 137 15.60 -5.30 -8.30
C LEU A 137 14.77 -5.57 -9.56
N GLN A 138 13.93 -6.59 -9.51
CA GLN A 138 12.97 -6.91 -10.55
C GLN A 138 11.57 -6.79 -9.98
N THR A 139 10.76 -5.89 -10.55
CA THR A 139 9.31 -5.93 -10.38
C THR A 139 8.73 -6.76 -11.53
N ARG A 140 8.18 -7.93 -11.20
CA ARG A 140 7.69 -8.94 -12.16
C ARG A 140 6.17 -8.95 -12.17
N PRO A 141 5.52 -8.13 -13.02
CA PRO A 141 4.07 -8.12 -13.13
C PRO A 141 3.57 -9.33 -13.93
N PHE A 142 2.41 -9.88 -13.56
CA PHE A 142 1.79 -11.04 -14.22
C PHE A 142 0.28 -11.12 -13.95
N GLY A 143 -0.42 -11.99 -14.69
CA GLY A 143 -1.84 -12.28 -14.45
C GLY A 143 -2.75 -11.06 -14.62
N PHE A 144 -2.53 -10.30 -15.69
CA PHE A 144 -3.33 -9.12 -16.02
C PHE A 144 -4.76 -9.49 -16.39
N THR A 145 -5.74 -8.73 -15.90
CA THR A 145 -7.16 -8.92 -16.21
C THR A 145 -7.92 -7.61 -16.12
N ILE A 146 -8.87 -7.40 -17.04
CA ILE A 146 -9.78 -6.25 -17.02
C ILE A 146 -10.87 -6.50 -15.98
N ASP A 147 -11.25 -5.45 -15.25
CA ASP A 147 -12.40 -5.50 -14.35
C ASP A 147 -13.69 -5.69 -15.17
N PRO A 148 -14.48 -6.75 -14.92
CA PRO A 148 -15.75 -6.95 -15.63
C PRO A 148 -16.77 -5.82 -15.40
N ASP A 149 -16.67 -5.09 -14.29
CA ASP A 149 -17.60 -4.02 -13.92
C ASP A 149 -17.09 -2.62 -14.30
N ASN A 150 -15.80 -2.48 -14.64
CA ASN A 150 -15.19 -1.24 -15.07
C ASN A 150 -14.18 -1.47 -16.23
N PRO A 151 -14.55 -1.18 -17.49
CA PRO A 151 -13.69 -1.48 -18.64
C PRO A 151 -12.40 -0.64 -18.68
N TYR A 152 -12.32 0.45 -17.90
CA TYR A 152 -11.11 1.27 -17.75
C TYR A 152 -10.19 0.81 -16.62
N ARG A 153 -10.53 -0.28 -15.94
CA ARG A 153 -9.74 -0.80 -14.83
C ARG A 153 -9.08 -2.12 -15.19
N CYS A 154 -7.79 -2.23 -14.89
CA CYS A 154 -7.04 -3.47 -15.02
C CYS A 154 -6.39 -3.84 -13.69
N TYR A 155 -6.53 -5.11 -13.30
CA TYR A 155 -5.81 -5.72 -12.20
C TYR A 155 -4.60 -6.49 -12.71
N PHE A 156 -3.55 -6.58 -11.91
CA PHE A 156 -2.45 -7.51 -12.12
C PHE A 156 -1.77 -7.86 -10.79
N PHE A 157 -1.09 -9.01 -10.77
CA PHE A 157 -0.25 -9.40 -9.66
C PHE A 157 1.19 -8.95 -9.90
N GLU A 158 1.93 -8.70 -8.84
CA GLU A 158 3.33 -8.34 -8.96
C GLU A 158 4.16 -8.98 -7.85
N ARG A 159 5.36 -9.43 -8.21
CA ARG A 159 6.37 -9.98 -7.29
C ARG A 159 7.67 -9.23 -7.44
N TRP A 160 8.27 -8.88 -6.32
CA TRP A 160 9.54 -8.16 -6.30
C TRP A 160 10.65 -9.04 -5.73
N GLU A 161 11.82 -8.93 -6.33
CA GLU A 161 13.02 -9.65 -5.90
C GLU A 161 14.26 -8.80 -6.18
N GLY A 162 15.18 -8.74 -5.23
CA GLY A 162 16.43 -7.99 -5.37
C GLY A 162 17.38 -8.24 -4.21
N THR A 163 18.56 -7.63 -4.24
CA THR A 163 19.62 -7.76 -3.25
C THR A 163 20.03 -6.40 -2.74
N ASN A 164 20.07 -6.23 -1.40
CA ASN A 164 20.47 -4.95 -0.82
C ASN A 164 21.99 -4.76 -0.82
N THR A 165 22.56 -4.23 -1.90
CA THR A 165 24.02 -4.07 -2.04
C THR A 165 24.52 -2.71 -1.61
N GLU A 166 23.64 -1.69 -1.56
CA GLU A 166 24.00 -0.32 -1.15
C GLU A 166 23.11 0.17 0.00
N SER A 167 23.54 1.24 0.68
CA SER A 167 22.81 1.81 1.80
C SER A 167 21.42 2.34 1.40
N VAL A 168 20.45 2.17 2.29
CA VAL A 168 19.12 2.78 2.18
C VAL A 168 19.04 4.03 3.06
N GLN A 169 18.51 5.11 2.52
CA GLN A 169 18.23 6.30 3.32
C GLN A 169 16.83 6.18 3.96
N ILE A 170 16.67 6.57 5.22
CA ILE A 170 15.40 6.63 5.94
C ILE A 170 15.37 7.94 6.74
N GLY A 171 14.73 8.96 6.17
CA GLY A 171 14.75 10.29 6.79
C GLY A 171 16.18 10.77 7.03
N PRO A 172 16.55 11.16 8.27
CA PRO A 172 17.93 11.53 8.61
C PRO A 172 18.87 10.34 8.82
N ALA A 173 18.35 9.11 8.90
CA ALA A 173 19.15 7.91 9.14
C ALA A 173 19.57 7.22 7.84
N THR A 174 20.71 6.55 7.86
CA THR A 174 21.20 5.71 6.76
C THR A 174 21.37 4.30 7.28
N LEU A 175 20.67 3.33 6.68
CA LEU A 175 20.87 1.91 6.95
C LEU A 175 22.00 1.40 6.07
N PRO A 176 23.04 0.76 6.63
CA PRO A 176 24.13 0.18 5.85
C PRO A 176 23.62 -1.00 5.01
N PRO A 177 24.30 -1.35 3.90
CA PRO A 177 23.92 -2.49 3.07
C PRO A 177 23.98 -3.80 3.87
N THR A 178 22.94 -4.62 3.75
CA THR A 178 22.88 -5.93 4.40
C THR A 178 23.43 -7.05 3.53
N ASN A 179 23.56 -6.83 2.22
CA ASN A 179 23.82 -7.85 1.19
C ASN A 179 22.79 -8.99 1.17
N ALA A 180 21.62 -8.79 1.80
CA ALA A 180 20.57 -9.78 1.84
C ALA A 180 19.74 -9.75 0.55
N GLY A 181 19.49 -10.94 0.00
CA GLY A 181 18.48 -11.13 -1.04
C GLY A 181 17.08 -11.12 -0.42
N VAL A 182 16.14 -10.43 -1.07
CA VAL A 182 14.75 -10.36 -0.67
C VAL A 182 13.82 -10.89 -1.75
N LYS A 183 12.80 -11.62 -1.30
CA LYS A 183 11.65 -12.02 -2.11
C LYS A 183 10.42 -11.49 -1.41
N LEU A 184 9.70 -10.58 -2.05
CA LEU A 184 8.51 -10.00 -1.45
C LEU A 184 7.31 -10.91 -1.70
N PRO A 185 6.32 -10.93 -0.79
CA PRO A 185 5.05 -11.59 -1.05
C PRO A 185 4.35 -10.92 -2.23
N THR A 186 3.52 -11.69 -2.93
CA THR A 186 2.74 -11.20 -4.07
C THR A 186 1.74 -10.15 -3.60
N HIS A 187 1.64 -9.03 -4.33
CA HIS A 187 0.58 -8.03 -4.14
C HIS A 187 -0.21 -7.82 -5.44
N ILE A 188 -1.40 -7.25 -5.31
CA ILE A 188 -2.29 -6.91 -6.42
C ILE A 188 -2.18 -5.42 -6.67
N MET A 189 -1.99 -5.06 -7.93
CA MET A 189 -2.09 -3.70 -8.45
C MET A 189 -3.40 -3.54 -9.20
N SER A 190 -3.98 -2.35 -9.09
CA SER A 190 -5.20 -1.97 -9.78
C SER A 190 -5.01 -0.60 -10.40
N ILE A 191 -5.07 -0.52 -11.73
CA ILE A 191 -4.87 0.70 -12.52
C ILE A 191 -6.21 1.14 -13.09
N HIS A 192 -6.59 2.39 -12.85
CA HIS A 192 -7.77 3.02 -13.43
C HIS A 192 -7.34 4.07 -14.45
N TRP A 193 -7.73 3.82 -15.69
CA TRP A 193 -7.48 4.70 -16.81
C TRP A 193 -8.59 5.73 -16.97
N THR A 194 -8.27 6.87 -17.55
CA THR A 194 -9.24 7.83 -18.06
C THR A 194 -9.56 7.52 -19.53
N PRO A 195 -10.66 8.05 -20.07
CA PRO A 195 -11.00 7.96 -21.49
C PRO A 195 -9.92 8.51 -22.44
N GLU A 196 -9.09 9.43 -21.95
CA GLU A 196 -7.94 9.99 -22.67
C GLU A 196 -6.69 9.09 -22.60
N GLY A 197 -6.78 7.96 -21.89
CA GLY A 197 -5.69 7.01 -21.73
C GLY A 197 -4.58 7.50 -20.81
N LYS A 198 -4.93 8.27 -19.78
CA LYS A 198 -4.06 8.56 -18.63
C LYS A 198 -4.48 7.72 -17.43
N ILE A 199 -3.61 7.53 -16.44
CA ILE A 199 -3.93 6.83 -15.20
C ILE A 199 -4.39 7.87 -14.20
N LYS A 200 -5.60 7.71 -13.66
CA LYS A 200 -6.16 8.57 -12.62
C LYS A 200 -6.01 7.99 -11.23
N TYR A 201 -6.03 6.67 -11.11
CA TYR A 201 -5.92 6.02 -9.81
C TYR A 201 -5.15 4.71 -9.88
N THR A 202 -4.10 4.60 -9.06
CA THR A 202 -3.42 3.34 -8.78
C THR A 202 -3.70 2.90 -7.36
N CYS A 203 -4.19 1.67 -7.20
CA CYS A 203 -4.34 1.02 -5.91
C CYS A 203 -3.36 -0.15 -5.79
N LEU A 204 -2.67 -0.22 -4.66
CA LEU A 204 -1.84 -1.35 -4.24
C LEU A 204 -2.55 -2.08 -3.08
N SER A 205 -2.71 -3.39 -3.18
CA SER A 205 -3.28 -4.19 -2.10
C SER A 205 -2.26 -4.47 -0.98
N SER A 206 -2.76 -4.92 0.18
CA SER A 206 -1.91 -5.69 1.10
C SER A 206 -1.40 -6.95 0.40
N PRO A 207 -0.28 -7.52 0.85
CA PRO A 207 0.18 -8.81 0.34
C PRO A 207 -0.91 -9.88 0.38
N LEU A 208 -1.03 -10.62 -0.72
CA LEU A 208 -2.04 -11.65 -0.92
C LEU A 208 -1.87 -12.80 0.08
N ASP A 209 -0.62 -13.24 0.27
CA ASP A 209 -0.23 -14.19 1.30
C ASP A 209 0.94 -13.62 2.12
N ARG A 210 0.67 -13.30 3.38
CA ARG A 210 1.68 -12.74 4.30
C ARG A 210 2.78 -13.72 4.70
N PHE A 211 2.61 -15.01 4.40
CA PHE A 211 3.62 -16.04 4.64
C PHE A 211 4.54 -16.28 3.44
N GLU A 212 4.22 -15.69 2.27
CA GLU A 212 5.09 -15.74 1.09
C GLU A 212 6.32 -14.84 1.26
N GLY A 213 7.45 -15.26 0.69
CA GLY A 213 8.66 -14.44 0.62
C GLY A 213 9.53 -14.48 1.87
N THR A 214 10.43 -13.50 1.99
CA THR A 214 11.44 -13.40 3.05
C THR A 214 11.26 -12.17 3.94
N THR A 215 10.23 -11.37 3.69
CA THR A 215 10.02 -10.06 4.31
C THR A 215 8.94 -10.08 5.40
N LYS A 216 8.57 -11.27 5.90
CA LYS A 216 7.57 -11.47 6.97
C LYS A 216 6.21 -10.81 6.66
N GLY A 217 5.79 -10.85 5.40
CA GLY A 217 4.54 -10.25 4.96
C GLY A 217 4.60 -8.75 4.66
N ALA A 218 5.77 -8.13 4.66
CA ALA A 218 5.93 -6.76 4.19
C ALA A 218 6.05 -6.73 2.65
N GLY A 219 5.11 -6.06 1.98
CA GLY A 219 5.07 -5.89 0.53
C GLY A 219 5.63 -4.55 0.05
N ALA A 220 5.72 -4.39 -1.28
CA ALA A 220 6.28 -3.21 -1.94
C ALA A 220 7.55 -2.69 -1.24
N VAL A 221 7.77 -1.38 -1.14
CA VAL A 221 9.03 -0.91 -0.55
C VAL A 221 9.19 -1.24 0.93
N PHE A 222 8.13 -1.42 1.70
CA PHE A 222 8.28 -1.89 3.09
C PHE A 222 9.02 -3.22 3.16
N GLY A 223 8.78 -4.14 2.22
CA GLY A 223 9.55 -5.38 2.12
C GLY A 223 11.04 -5.15 1.85
N LEU A 224 11.37 -4.18 1.01
CA LEU A 224 12.76 -3.77 0.73
C LEU A 224 13.41 -3.08 1.93
N LEU A 225 12.66 -2.29 2.71
CA LEU A 225 13.19 -1.69 3.93
C LEU A 225 13.50 -2.75 4.98
N VAL A 226 12.62 -3.76 5.12
CA VAL A 226 12.87 -4.94 5.97
C VAL A 226 14.13 -5.68 5.52
N GLY A 227 14.32 -5.85 4.20
CA GLY A 227 15.54 -6.41 3.62
C GLY A 227 16.81 -5.63 3.96
N ALA A 228 16.69 -4.30 4.05
CA ALA A 228 17.78 -3.41 4.45
C ALA A 228 17.97 -3.32 5.98
N GLY A 229 17.29 -4.17 6.74
CA GLY A 229 17.45 -4.27 8.20
C GLY A 229 16.52 -3.37 9.02
N LEU A 230 15.52 -2.72 8.39
CA LEU A 230 14.49 -2.01 9.14
C LEU A 230 13.58 -3.01 9.85
N ASP A 231 13.43 -2.86 11.17
CA ASP A 231 12.35 -3.54 11.89
C ASP A 231 11.03 -2.79 11.64
N ALA A 232 10.28 -3.27 10.64
CA ALA A 232 9.01 -2.67 10.25
C ALA A 232 7.85 -3.03 11.20
N GLY A 233 8.04 -3.91 12.18
CA GLY A 233 6.98 -4.37 13.08
C GLY A 233 5.72 -4.89 12.36
N ASN A 234 4.57 -4.84 13.04
CA ASN A 234 3.25 -5.12 12.45
C ASN A 234 2.62 -3.85 11.85
N ALA A 235 3.29 -3.23 10.87
CA ALA A 235 2.72 -2.09 10.16
C ALA A 235 1.41 -2.49 9.47
N SER A 236 0.28 -1.95 9.93
CA SER A 236 -1.05 -2.33 9.47
C SER A 236 -2.02 -1.15 9.50
N VAL A 237 -3.13 -1.29 8.78
CA VAL A 237 -4.23 -0.32 8.80
C VAL A 237 -4.81 -0.24 10.20
N GLY A 238 -4.96 0.97 10.71
CA GLY A 238 -5.50 1.26 12.03
C GLY A 238 -4.48 1.30 13.17
N ASP A 239 -3.23 0.89 12.94
CA ASP A 239 -2.19 0.87 13.98
C ASP A 239 -1.93 2.26 14.56
N ALA A 240 -2.13 2.42 15.87
CA ALA A 240 -2.11 3.73 16.51
C ALA A 240 -0.71 4.38 16.50
N LEU A 241 0.35 3.57 16.68
CA LEU A 241 1.72 4.05 16.72
C LEU A 241 2.16 4.49 15.32
N LEU A 242 1.90 3.66 14.31
CA LEU A 242 2.20 3.97 12.92
C LEU A 242 1.50 5.26 12.49
N ARG A 243 0.21 5.42 12.82
CA ARG A 243 -0.56 6.63 12.50
C ARG A 243 0.03 7.87 13.17
N LEU A 244 0.44 7.77 14.43
CA LEU A 244 1.08 8.88 15.14
C LEU A 244 2.41 9.26 14.49
N GLN A 245 3.26 8.28 14.20
CA GLN A 245 4.55 8.48 13.53
C GLN A 245 4.39 9.12 12.16
N GLN A 246 3.45 8.61 11.38
CA GLN A 246 3.12 9.13 10.05
C GLN A 246 2.67 10.59 10.10
N ARG A 247 1.84 10.99 11.07
CA ARG A 247 1.45 12.39 11.27
C ARG A 247 2.63 13.27 11.65
N PHE A 248 3.51 12.79 12.53
CA PHE A 248 4.70 13.52 12.93
C PHE A 248 5.65 13.75 11.74
N ILE A 249 5.94 12.71 10.95
CA ILE A 249 6.77 12.80 9.74
C ILE A 249 6.14 13.77 8.73
N HIS A 250 4.82 13.68 8.52
CA HIS A 250 4.11 14.57 7.61
C HIS A 250 4.21 16.05 8.01
N ILE A 251 4.19 16.35 9.31
CA ILE A 251 4.34 17.72 9.84
C ILE A 251 5.77 18.24 9.64
N ILE A 252 6.79 17.42 9.92
CA ILE A 252 8.19 17.82 9.79
C ILE A 252 8.55 18.06 8.31
N GLY A 253 8.06 17.22 7.40
CA GLY A 253 8.37 17.30 5.98
C GLY A 253 9.85 16.98 5.66
N GLY A 254 10.26 17.27 4.43
CA GLY A 254 11.67 17.20 3.99
C GLY A 254 12.23 15.82 3.60
N PHE A 255 11.56 14.72 3.92
CA PHE A 255 12.08 13.35 3.68
C PHE A 255 11.12 12.45 2.89
N GLY A 256 10.31 13.06 2.02
CA GLY A 256 9.17 12.41 1.38
C GLY A 256 7.91 12.41 2.25
N ARG A 257 6.79 11.96 1.69
CA ARG A 257 5.47 12.01 2.31
C ARG A 257 4.76 10.69 2.20
N ASN A 258 3.99 10.36 3.24
CA ASN A 258 3.14 9.17 3.27
C ASN A 258 1.71 9.42 2.80
N TRP A 259 1.31 10.67 2.66
CA TRP A 259 0.17 11.16 1.88
C TRP A 259 0.45 12.61 1.46
N SER A 260 -0.17 13.08 0.39
CA SER A 260 0.03 14.45 -0.14
C SER A 260 -0.60 15.52 0.73
N LEU A 261 -0.17 16.78 0.61
CA LEU A 261 -0.83 17.87 1.33
C LEU A 261 -2.30 18.00 0.87
N GLU A 262 -3.19 18.42 1.77
CA GLU A 262 -4.64 18.50 1.49
C GLU A 262 -4.98 19.34 0.25
N LYS A 263 -4.23 20.42 0.01
CA LYS A 263 -4.41 21.29 -1.17
C LYS A 263 -4.02 20.62 -2.49
N ASP A 264 -3.21 19.57 -2.44
CA ASP A 264 -2.68 18.84 -3.59
C ASP A 264 -3.48 17.53 -3.84
N ILE A 265 -4.33 17.12 -2.89
CA ILE A 265 -5.23 15.99 -3.06
C ILE A 265 -6.39 16.42 -3.97
N PRO A 266 -6.64 15.73 -5.10
CA PRO A 266 -7.70 16.09 -6.02
C PRO A 266 -9.10 16.00 -5.41
N SER A 267 -10.00 16.87 -5.83
CA SER A 267 -11.37 16.95 -5.33
C SER A 267 -12.23 15.71 -5.62
N TRP A 268 -11.85 14.88 -6.59
CA TRP A 268 -12.53 13.62 -6.86
C TRP A 268 -12.28 12.56 -5.77
N TRP A 269 -11.18 12.70 -5.00
CA TRP A 269 -10.86 11.80 -3.89
C TRP A 269 -11.73 12.13 -2.68
N LYS A 270 -12.63 11.22 -2.30
CA LYS A 270 -13.65 11.47 -1.26
C LYS A 270 -13.23 11.01 0.15
N SER A 271 -12.32 10.04 0.25
CA SER A 271 -11.88 9.50 1.55
C SER A 271 -11.07 10.53 2.34
N LYS A 272 -11.36 10.67 3.63
CA LYS A 272 -10.58 11.45 4.60
C LYS A 272 -9.51 10.60 5.28
N ALA A 273 -9.48 9.29 5.07
CA ALA A 273 -8.42 8.42 5.58
C ALA A 273 -7.05 8.85 4.99
N ARG A 274 -6.03 8.91 5.86
CA ARG A 274 -4.65 9.27 5.49
C ARG A 274 -3.68 8.21 6.00
N GLY A 275 -2.78 7.76 5.13
CA GLY A 275 -1.76 6.77 5.49
C GLY A 275 -2.39 5.50 6.06
N ALA A 276 -2.03 5.15 7.30
CA ALA A 276 -2.54 3.98 8.00
C ALA A 276 -3.87 4.21 8.73
N ASP A 277 -4.57 5.33 8.53
CA ASP A 277 -5.92 5.49 9.10
C ASP A 277 -6.87 4.38 8.62
N PRO A 278 -7.85 3.94 9.45
CA PRO A 278 -8.94 3.10 9.00
C PRO A 278 -9.71 3.75 7.84
N ASN A 279 -10.25 2.93 6.94
CA ASN A 279 -11.11 3.43 5.87
C ASN A 279 -12.39 4.05 6.46
N ASP A 280 -12.79 5.18 5.89
CA ASP A 280 -13.94 5.97 6.32
C ASP A 280 -15.13 5.92 5.35
N ILE A 281 -14.96 5.18 4.25
CA ILE A 281 -15.94 4.94 3.18
C ILE A 281 -15.88 3.49 2.70
#